data_AF-A0A1J5KQA7-F1
#
_entry.id   AF-A0A1J5KQA7-F1
#
_cell.length_a   1.000
_cell.length_b   1.000
_cell.length_c   1.000
_cell.angle_alpha   90.00
_cell.angle_beta   90.00
_cell.angle_gamma   90.00
#
_symmetry.space_group_name_H-M   'P 1'
#
loop_
_entity.id
_entity.type
_entity.pdbx_description
1 polymer ?
#
loop_
_entity_poly.entity_id
_entity_poly.type
_entity_poly.pdbx_seq_one_letter_code
_entity_poly.pdbx_strand_id
1 'polypeptide(L)' 'MAGQDYTIKVDIDDNFPADKALRKFKRFCESFGVVKEYRKRQEYKKPSLQNKEKLASAEKRRAKAKRKMNTSKF' A
#
# COMPACT_ATOMS: atom_id res chain seq x y z
N MET A 1 -26.01 6.80 -13.47
CA MET A 1 -25.13 5.94 -12.66
C MET A 1 -24.13 6.85 -11.97
N ALA A 2 -24.52 7.50 -10.87
CA ALA A 2 -23.63 8.40 -10.14
C ALA A 2 -22.49 7.56 -9.53
N GLY A 3 -21.29 7.73 -10.07
CA GLY A 3 -20.09 7.06 -9.60
C GLY A 3 -19.80 7.50 -8.17
N GLN A 4 -19.49 6.56 -7.31
CA GLN A 4 -19.05 6.88 -5.96
C GLN A 4 -17.62 7.46 -6.03
N ASP A 5 -17.47 8.75 -5.74
CA ASP A 5 -16.21 9.51 -5.86
C ASP A 5 -15.17 9.20 -4.75
N TYR A 6 -15.22 8.02 -4.14
CA TYR A 6 -14.31 7.65 -3.05
C TYR A 6 -13.51 6.38 -3.36
N THR A 7 -12.19 6.47 -3.18
CA THR A 7 -11.27 5.33 -3.35
C THR A 7 -11.30 4.39 -2.14
N ILE A 8 -11.59 4.91 -0.94
CA ILE A 8 -11.60 4.14 0.31
C ILE A 8 -12.81 4.57 1.14
N LYS A 9 -13.65 3.60 1.51
CA LYS A 9 -14.77 3.77 2.45
C LYS A 9 -14.64 2.77 3.60
N VAL A 10 -14.91 3.25 4.81
CA VAL A 10 -14.96 2.44 6.02
C VAL A 10 -16.23 2.83 6.76
N ASP A 11 -17.16 1.89 6.86
CA ASP A 11 -18.36 2.05 7.66
C ASP A 11 -18.07 1.75 9.14
N ILE A 12 -18.72 2.50 10.02
CA ILE A 12 -18.65 2.35 11.47
C ILE A 12 -19.99 1.80 11.94
N ASP A 13 -19.95 0.80 12.80
CA ASP A 13 -21.12 0.10 13.33
C ASP A 13 -20.90 -0.15 14.82
N ASP A 14 -21.92 -0.51 15.58
CA ASP A 14 -21.84 -0.69 17.04
C ASP A 14 -20.86 -1.80 17.44
N ASN A 15 -20.72 -2.82 16.57
CA ASN A 15 -19.75 -3.90 16.73
C ASN A 15 -18.32 -3.51 16.32
N PHE A 16 -18.15 -2.36 15.68
CA PHE A 16 -16.88 -1.88 15.16
C PHE A 16 -16.55 -0.49 15.70
N PRO A 17 -15.95 -0.41 16.91
CA PRO A 17 -15.67 0.87 17.56
C PRO A 17 -14.76 1.75 16.70
N ALA A 18 -14.95 3.06 16.81
CA ALA A 18 -14.28 4.07 15.97
C ALA A 18 -12.74 3.91 15.90
N ASP A 19 -12.06 3.55 17.00
CA ASP A 19 -10.60 3.35 16.99
C ASP A 19 -10.16 2.20 16.05
N LYS A 20 -10.93 1.11 16.01
CA LYS A 20 -10.66 0.00 15.07
C LYS A 20 -10.90 0.44 13.62
N ALA A 21 -11.89 1.29 13.39
CA ALA A 21 -12.17 1.85 12.07
C ALA A 21 -11.04 2.74 11.56
N LEU A 22 -10.49 3.61 12.40
CA LEU A 22 -9.35 4.45 12.05
C LEU A 22 -8.11 3.61 11.69
N ARG A 23 -7.82 2.56 12.48
CA ARG A 23 -6.72 1.63 12.16
C ARG A 23 -6.94 0.91 10.84
N LYS A 24 -8.17 0.49 10.54
CA LYS A 24 -8.53 -0.19 9.29
C LYS A 24 -8.42 0.76 8.11
N PHE A 25 -8.90 2.00 8.24
CA PHE A 25 -8.76 3.05 7.24
C PHE A 25 -7.28 3.32 6.93
N LYS A 26 -6.44 3.52 7.95
CA LYS A 26 -4.99 3.69 7.77
C LYS A 26 -4.35 2.53 7.02
N ARG A 27 -4.69 1.28 7.41
CA ARG A 27 -4.23 0.07 6.70
C ARG A 27 -4.69 0.05 5.24
N PHE A 28 -5.92 0.45 4.95
CA PHE A 28 -6.39 0.55 3.57
C PHE A 28 -5.61 1.62 2.80
N CYS A 29 -5.40 2.82 3.34
CA CYS A 29 -4.57 3.86 2.70
C CYS A 29 -3.15 3.36 2.37
N GLU A 30 -2.55 2.57 3.27
CA GLU A 30 -1.24 1.95 3.08
C GLU A 30 -1.29 0.83 2.01
N SER A 31 -2.33 -0.01 2.04
CA SER A 31 -2.53 -1.13 1.13
C SER A 31 -2.81 -0.69 -0.31
N PHE A 32 -3.72 0.26 -0.49
CA PHE A 32 -4.01 0.88 -1.79
C PHE A 32 -2.84 1.73 -2.29
N GLY A 33 -1.87 2.04 -1.43
CA GLY A 33 -0.64 2.73 -1.82
C GLY A 33 -0.81 4.24 -2.00
N VAL A 34 -1.91 4.82 -1.51
CA VAL A 34 -2.23 6.26 -1.63
C VAL A 34 -1.06 7.12 -1.12
N VAL A 35 -0.50 6.77 0.04
CA VAL A 35 0.65 7.50 0.63
C VAL A 35 1.91 7.37 -0.24
N LYS A 36 2.12 6.19 -0.85
CA LYS A 36 3.29 5.95 -1.72
C LYS A 36 3.18 6.74 -3.01
N GLU A 37 1.98 6.80 -3.57
CA GLU A 37 1.70 7.58 -4.77
C GLU A 37 1.84 9.07 -4.51
N TYR A 38 1.29 9.57 -3.40
CA TYR A 38 1.47 10.95 -2.97
C TYR A 38 2.94 11.33 -2.93
N ARG A 39 3.78 10.54 -2.25
CA ARG A 39 5.23 10.76 -2.17
C ARG A 39 5.92 10.71 -3.52
N LYS A 40 5.52 9.79 -4.42
CA LYS A 40 6.08 9.70 -5.78
C LYS A 40 5.77 10.94 -6.60
N ARG A 41 4.61 11.56 -6.40
CA ARG A 41 4.14 12.74 -7.14
C ARG A 41 4.71 14.06 -6.62
N GLN A 42 5.31 14.10 -5.42
CA GLN A 42 5.89 15.32 -4.86
C GLN A 42 7.10 15.84 -5.66
N GLU A 43 7.87 14.95 -6.29
CA GLU A 43 9.09 15.31 -7.01
C GLU A 43 9.10 14.74 -8.42
N TYR A 44 9.64 15.51 -9.38
CA TYR A 44 9.88 15.00 -10.72
C TYR A 44 11.13 14.13 -10.75
N LYS A 45 10.94 12.81 -10.85
CA LYS A 45 12.02 11.87 -11.18
C LYS A 45 12.03 11.59 -12.67
N LYS A 46 13.20 11.67 -13.30
CA LYS A 46 13.40 11.21 -14.68
C LYS A 46 12.90 9.76 -14.85
N PRO A 47 12.32 9.40 -16.00
CA PRO A 47 11.72 8.08 -16.21
C PRO A 47 12.72 6.93 -16.02
N SER A 48 13.99 7.14 -16.36
CA SER A 48 15.06 6.17 -16.12
C SER A 48 15.28 5.86 -14.63
N LEU A 49 15.23 6.88 -13.77
CA LEU A 49 15.36 6.72 -12.32
C LEU A 49 14.13 6.02 -11.74
N GLN A 50 12.93 6.37 -12.20
CA GLN A 50 11.70 5.69 -11.77
C GLN A 50 11.74 4.19 -12.11
N ASN A 51 12.23 3.83 -13.29
CA ASN A 51 12.37 2.43 -13.70
C ASN A 51 13.40 1.69 -12.86
N LYS A 52 14.56 2.30 -12.58
CA LYS A 52 15.58 1.72 -11.68
C LYS A 52 15.03 1.47 -10.27
N GLU A 53 14.34 2.45 -9.69
CA GLU A 53 13.70 2.30 -8.37
C GLU A 53 12.63 1.21 -8.36
N LYS A 54 11.82 1.12 -9.42
CA LYS A 54 10.78 0.11 -9.57
C LYS A 54 11.38 -1.30 -9.59
N LEU A 55 12.42 -1.54 -10.39
CA LEU A 55 13.12 -2.82 -10.48
C LEU A 55 13.74 -3.22 -9.13
N ALA A 56 14.49 -2.31 -8.51
CA ALA A 56 15.09 -2.55 -7.20
C ALA A 56 14.04 -2.87 -6.12
N SER A 57 12.87 -2.21 -6.16
CA SER A 57 11.77 -2.49 -5.23
C SER A 57 11.15 -3.88 -5.45
N ALA A 58 11.05 -4.33 -6.72
CA ALA A 58 10.52 -5.63 -7.08
C ALA A 58 11.48 -6.76 -6.66
N GLU A 59 12.78 -6.57 -6.89
CA GLU A 59 13.83 -7.51 -6.45
C GLU A 59 13.85 -7.66 -4.93
N LYS A 60 13.82 -6.54 -4.20
CA LYS A 60 13.71 -6.55 -2.73
C LYS A 60 12.47 -7.30 -2.26
N ARG A 61 11.32 -7.14 -2.93
CA ARG A 61 10.09 -7.87 -2.61
C ARG A 61 10.23 -9.38 -2.86
N ARG A 62 10.81 -9.78 -4.00
CA ARG A 62 11.10 -11.19 -4.34
C ARG A 62 12.04 -11.83 -3.32
N ALA A 63 13.13 -11.15 -2.94
CA ALA A 63 14.08 -11.64 -1.96
C ALA A 63 13.44 -11.85 -0.57
N LYS A 64 12.58 -10.92 -0.12
CA LYS A 64 11.81 -11.07 1.13
C LYS A 64 10.85 -12.26 1.08
N ALA A 65 10.17 -12.49 -0.05
CA ALA A 65 9.28 -13.63 -0.21
C ALA A 65 10.03 -14.97 -0.13
N LYS A 66 11.17 -15.08 -0.84
CA LYS A 66 12.04 -16.27 -0.78
C LYS A 66 12.53 -16.56 0.64
N ARG A 67 12.98 -15.52 1.37
CA ARG A 67 13.41 -15.67 2.77
C ARG A 67 12.30 -16.25 3.66
N LYS A 68 11.07 -15.74 3.56
CA LYS A 68 9.94 -16.25 4.34
C LYS A 68 9.65 -17.73 4.06
N MET A 69 9.66 -18.13 2.79
CA MET A 69 9.45 -19.53 2.38
C MET A 69 10.52 -20.47 2.92
N ASN A 70 11.77 -20.02 3.00
CA ASN A 70 12.87 -20.83 3.52
C ASN A 70 12.79 -20.95 5.06
N THR A 71 12.36 -19.91 5.76
CA THR A 71 12.16 -19.94 7.23
C THR A 71 11.03 -20.87 7.65
N SER A 72 9.96 -21.02 6.87
CA SER A 72 8.85 -21.94 7.18
C SER A 72 9.12 -23.39 6.78
N LYS A 73 10.31 -23.69 6.25
CA LYS A 73 10.72 -25.02 5.78
C LYS A 73 11.54 -25.79 6.83
N PHE A 74 11.69 -25.20 8.02
CA PHE A 74 12.26 -25.80 9.22
C PHE A 74 11.22 -25.73 10.33
#